data_AF-A0A093XQ15-F1
#
_entry.id   AF-A0A093XQ15-F1
#
_cell.length_a   1.000
_cell.length_b   1.000
_cell.length_c   1.000
_cell.angle_alpha   90.00
_cell.angle_beta   90.00
_cell.angle_gamma   90.00
#
_symmetry.space_group_name_H-M   'P 1'
#
loop_
_entity.id
_entity.type
_entity.pdbx_description
1 polymer ?
#
loop_
_entity_poly.entity_id
_entity_poly.type
_entity_poly.pdbx_seq_one_letter_code
_entity_poly.pdbx_strand_id
1 'polypeptide(L)'
;LFDVKTGSTIDTKVDIWSLGCTLYACLVGKSPFEMRSDETGGSLSICVLSGDWRFPDEGAGGQKKGKNQAGQEEDTGIHDGIREVVRACLKVEPGERPDVEQLMEMVERVIEDLPEDGATI
;
A
#
# COMPACT_ATOMS: atom_id res chain seq x y z
N LEU A 1 -20.96 -3.78 3.30
CA LEU A 1 -20.35 -5.12 3.50
C LEU A 1 -20.14 -5.71 2.12
N PHE A 2 -18.95 -6.25 1.84
CA PHE A 2 -18.64 -6.86 0.54
C PHE A 2 -19.44 -8.14 0.35
N ASP A 3 -20.00 -8.33 -0.84
CA ASP A 3 -20.68 -9.59 -1.18
C ASP A 3 -19.66 -10.54 -1.79
N VAL A 4 -19.21 -11.52 -0.99
CA VAL A 4 -18.24 -12.53 -1.43
C VAL A 4 -18.99 -13.66 -2.10
N LYS A 5 -18.72 -13.90 -3.38
CA LYS A 5 -19.39 -14.94 -4.15
C LYS A 5 -19.08 -16.32 -3.58
N THR A 6 -20.09 -17.16 -3.43
CA THR A 6 -19.90 -18.59 -3.12
C THR A 6 -18.97 -19.23 -4.14
N GLY A 7 -18.01 -20.02 -3.65
CA GLY A 7 -16.98 -20.65 -4.50
C GLY A 7 -15.77 -19.76 -4.80
N SER A 8 -15.67 -18.58 -4.19
CA SER A 8 -14.42 -17.80 -4.23
C SER A 8 -13.28 -18.60 -3.61
N THR A 9 -12.14 -18.64 -4.29
CA THR A 9 -10.92 -19.26 -3.76
C THR A 9 -10.35 -18.39 -2.65
N ILE A 10 -10.19 -18.99 -1.47
CA ILE A 10 -9.44 -18.40 -0.36
C ILE A 10 -8.13 -19.17 -0.27
N ASP A 11 -7.04 -18.47 -0.57
CA ASP A 11 -5.68 -19.00 -0.51
C ASP A 11 -4.77 -17.99 0.17
N THR A 12 -3.48 -18.33 0.26
CA THR A 12 -2.45 -17.50 0.88
C THR A 12 -2.32 -16.11 0.23
N LYS A 13 -2.74 -15.91 -1.02
CA LYS A 13 -2.70 -14.58 -1.66
C LYS A 13 -3.71 -13.63 -1.02
N VAL A 14 -4.78 -14.13 -0.41
CA VAL A 14 -5.72 -13.33 0.38
C VAL A 14 -5.04 -12.80 1.65
N ASP A 15 -4.26 -13.64 2.33
CA ASP A 15 -3.50 -13.23 3.51
C ASP A 15 -2.48 -12.14 3.16
N ILE A 16 -1.75 -12.31 2.04
CA ILE A 16 -0.76 -11.32 1.55
C ILE A 16 -1.42 -9.95 1.28
N TRP A 17 -2.62 -9.92 0.70
CA TRP A 17 -3.38 -8.68 0.53
C TRP A 17 -3.76 -8.04 1.86
N SER A 18 -4.23 -8.85 2.83
CA SER A 18 -4.60 -8.34 4.15
C SER A 18 -3.39 -7.81 4.93
N LEU A 19 -2.22 -8.42 4.74
CA LEU A 19 -0.94 -7.92 5.26
C LEU A 19 -0.57 -6.58 4.63
N GLY A 20 -0.71 -6.42 3.31
CA GLY A 20 -0.49 -5.13 2.65
C GLY A 20 -1.38 -4.01 3.20
N CYS A 21 -2.66 -4.31 3.43
CA CYS A 21 -3.59 -3.37 4.06
C CYS A 21 -3.16 -3.01 5.49
N THR A 22 -2.73 -4.01 6.25
CA THR A 22 -2.28 -3.85 7.65
C THR A 22 -1.00 -3.01 7.71
N LEU A 23 -0.01 -3.32 6.88
CA LEU A 23 1.26 -2.58 6.81
C LEU A 23 1.03 -1.13 6.42
N TYR A 24 0.21 -0.87 5.39
CA TYR A 24 -0.17 0.50 5.04
C TYR A 24 -0.83 1.22 6.23
N ALA A 25 -1.78 0.59 6.91
CA ALA A 25 -2.46 1.19 8.05
C ALA A 25 -1.52 1.47 9.24
N CYS A 26 -0.48 0.64 9.45
CA CYS A 26 0.56 0.92 10.43
C CYS A 26 1.37 2.17 10.10
N LEU A 27 1.62 2.43 8.81
CA LEU A 27 2.41 3.57 8.34
C LEU A 27 1.61 4.86 8.28
N VAL A 28 0.33 4.78 7.90
CA VAL A 28 -0.50 5.95 7.57
C VAL A 28 -1.62 6.19 8.59
N GLY A 29 -1.90 5.23 9.47
CA GLY A 29 -2.96 5.32 10.49
C GLY A 29 -4.37 5.07 9.96
N LYS A 30 -4.51 4.73 8.67
CA LYS A 30 -5.80 4.45 8.01
C LYS A 30 -5.64 3.40 6.91
N SER A 31 -6.70 2.65 6.60
CA SER A 31 -6.69 1.73 5.46
C SER A 31 -6.46 2.45 4.13
N PRO A 32 -5.72 1.85 3.17
CA PRO A 32 -5.39 2.49 1.88
C PRO A 32 -6.65 2.90 1.08
N PHE A 33 -7.69 2.08 1.13
CA PHE A 33 -8.90 2.30 0.34
C PHE A 33 -9.90 3.24 1.02
N GLU A 34 -9.87 3.33 2.35
CA GLU A 34 -10.68 4.29 3.12
C GLU A 34 -10.12 5.71 3.00
N MET A 35 -8.79 5.84 2.93
CA MET A 35 -8.15 7.12 2.60
C MET A 35 -8.66 7.62 1.24
N ARG A 36 -8.61 6.75 0.22
CA ARG A 36 -9.04 7.10 -1.15
C ARG A 36 -10.55 7.37 -1.23
N SER A 37 -11.39 6.60 -0.54
CA SER A 37 -12.84 6.85 -0.56
C SER A 37 -13.18 8.23 -0.03
N ASP A 38 -12.53 8.66 1.05
CA ASP A 38 -12.77 9.97 1.66
C ASP A 38 -12.27 11.11 0.78
N GLU A 39 -11.09 10.94 0.14
CA GLU A 39 -10.53 11.93 -0.79
C GLU A 39 -11.40 12.14 -2.04
N THR A 40 -11.99 11.06 -2.57
CA THR A 40 -12.75 11.11 -3.84
C THR A 40 -14.26 11.24 -3.66
N GLY A 41 -14.76 11.09 -2.43
CA GLY A 41 -16.19 10.95 -2.15
C GLY A 41 -16.81 9.67 -2.76
N GLY A 42 -15.97 8.71 -3.16
CA GLY A 42 -16.38 7.45 -3.77
C GLY A 42 -16.75 6.38 -2.73
N SER A 43 -17.31 5.25 -3.19
CA SER A 43 -17.55 4.12 -2.29
C SER A 43 -16.26 3.34 -2.00
N LEU A 44 -16.10 2.86 -0.77
CA LEU A 44 -14.99 1.97 -0.40
C LEU A 44 -14.90 0.76 -1.33
N SER A 45 -16.05 0.20 -1.71
CA SER A 45 -16.12 -0.93 -2.64
C SER A 45 -15.50 -0.63 -4.00
N ILE A 46 -15.69 0.58 -4.54
CA ILE A 46 -15.09 0.92 -5.83
C ILE A 46 -13.58 1.08 -5.71
N CYS A 47 -13.07 1.63 -4.60
CA CYS A 47 -11.62 1.73 -4.33
C CYS A 47 -10.95 0.37 -4.30
N VAL A 48 -11.53 -0.57 -3.55
CA VAL A 48 -10.98 -1.91 -3.40
C VAL A 48 -10.98 -2.65 -4.74
N LEU A 49 -12.10 -2.63 -5.46
CA LEU A 49 -12.24 -3.34 -6.74
C LEU A 49 -11.39 -2.73 -7.87
N SER A 50 -11.19 -1.42 -7.87
CA SER A 50 -10.34 -0.74 -8.86
C SER A 50 -8.86 -0.75 -8.48
N GLY A 51 -8.51 -1.19 -7.27
CA GLY A 51 -7.16 -1.03 -6.73
C GLY A 51 -6.72 0.43 -6.63
N ASP A 52 -7.66 1.36 -6.51
CA ASP A 52 -7.34 2.79 -6.46
C ASP A 52 -7.02 3.18 -5.01
N TRP A 53 -5.71 3.35 -4.78
CA TRP A 53 -5.12 3.83 -3.54
C TRP A 53 -3.71 4.40 -3.82
N ARG A 54 -3.24 5.27 -2.94
CA ARG A 54 -1.91 5.88 -3.00
C ARG A 54 -1.43 6.24 -1.60
N PHE A 55 -0.13 6.41 -1.45
CA PHE A 55 0.42 7.03 -0.23
C PHE A 55 0.07 8.52 -0.20
N PRO A 56 -0.02 9.13 1.00
CA PRO A 56 -0.46 10.53 1.17
C PRO A 56 0.37 11.55 0.38
N ASP A 57 1.65 11.27 0.16
CA ASP A 57 2.63 12.15 -0.46
C ASP A 57 2.78 11.97 -1.99
N GLU A 58 2.12 10.96 -2.58
CA GLU A 58 2.20 10.72 -4.03
C GLU A 58 1.26 11.62 -4.85
N GLY A 59 0.47 12.47 -4.18
CA GLY A 59 -0.38 13.47 -4.81
C GLY A 59 -1.57 12.91 -5.61
N ALA A 60 -2.49 13.81 -5.96
CA ALA A 60 -3.70 13.48 -6.72
C ALA A 60 -3.43 13.23 -8.21
N GLY A 61 -2.84 12.07 -8.52
CA GLY A 61 -2.62 11.56 -9.88
C GLY A 61 -1.17 11.21 -10.09
N GLY A 62 -0.88 9.92 -10.35
CA GLY A 62 0.46 9.30 -10.46
C GLY A 62 1.39 9.80 -11.57
N GLN A 63 1.40 11.11 -11.81
CA GLN A 63 2.48 11.82 -12.46
C GLN A 63 3.29 12.51 -11.36
N LYS A 64 4.61 12.35 -11.37
CA LYS A 64 5.53 13.28 -10.70
C LYS A 64 5.20 14.70 -11.20
N LYS A 65 4.34 15.43 -10.49
CA LYS A 65 4.02 16.81 -10.81
C LYS A 65 5.25 17.65 -10.49
N GLY A 66 5.67 18.43 -11.48
CA GLY A 66 6.78 19.36 -11.32
C GLY A 66 6.53 20.34 -10.17
N LYS A 67 7.63 20.72 -9.52
CA LYS A 67 7.75 21.81 -8.54
C LYS A 67 6.80 22.96 -8.90
N ASN A 68 5.73 23.12 -8.12
CA ASN A 68 4.85 24.30 -7.99
C ASN A 68 3.37 23.89 -7.84
N GLN A 69 3.01 23.31 -6.70
CA GLN A 69 1.65 23.46 -6.14
C GLN A 69 1.74 23.42 -4.62
N ALA A 70 1.47 24.57 -3.99
CA ALA A 70 1.48 24.75 -2.55
C ALA A 70 0.31 23.99 -1.92
N GLY A 71 0.61 22.95 -1.14
CA GLY A 71 -0.38 22.19 -0.39
C GLY A 71 0.15 20.83 0.06
N GLN A 72 0.92 20.85 1.15
CA GLN A 72 1.32 19.69 1.98
C GLN A 72 2.01 18.52 1.26
N GLU A 73 3.30 18.72 0.98
CA GLU A 73 4.28 17.63 0.94
C GLU A 73 4.67 17.34 2.40
N GLU A 74 3.89 16.54 3.12
CA GLU A 74 4.44 15.86 4.30
C GLU A 74 5.23 14.68 3.76
N ASP A 75 6.55 14.83 3.71
CA ASP A 75 7.46 13.70 3.57
C ASP A 75 7.15 12.75 4.73
N THR A 76 6.42 11.67 4.42
CA THR A 76 5.99 10.70 5.43
C THR A 76 7.18 9.97 6.06
N GLY A 77 8.39 10.14 5.53
CA GLY A 77 9.59 9.45 5.99
C GLY A 77 9.54 7.93 5.74
N ILE A 78 8.56 7.46 4.96
CA ILE A 78 8.41 6.03 4.66
C ILE A 78 9.45 5.63 3.63
N HIS A 79 10.34 4.73 4.02
CA HIS A 79 11.37 4.17 3.16
C HIS A 79 10.80 3.53 1.89
N ASP A 80 11.44 3.77 0.74
CA ASP A 80 10.97 3.30 -0.57
C ASP A 80 10.79 1.77 -0.62
N GLY A 81 11.68 1.02 0.05
CA GLY A 81 11.57 -0.43 0.13
C GLY A 81 10.30 -0.89 0.85
N ILE A 82 9.86 -0.17 1.89
CA ILE A 82 8.60 -0.48 2.59
C ILE A 82 7.41 -0.19 1.66
N ARG A 83 7.47 0.90 0.88
CA ARG A 83 6.43 1.21 -0.12
C ARG A 83 6.32 0.11 -1.16
N GLU A 84 7.46 -0.40 -1.63
CA GLU A 84 7.51 -1.49 -2.61
C GLU A 84 6.83 -2.76 -2.08
N VAL A 85 7.11 -3.14 -0.82
CA VAL A 85 6.44 -4.30 -0.17
C VAL A 85 4.92 -4.10 -0.12
N VAL A 86 4.44 -2.94 0.33
CA VAL A 86 2.99 -2.63 0.36
C VAL A 86 2.39 -2.71 -1.05
N ARG A 87 3.09 -2.16 -2.06
CA ARG A 87 2.65 -2.17 -3.46
C ARG A 87 2.58 -3.57 -4.05
N ALA A 88 3.51 -4.45 -3.71
CA ALA A 88 3.50 -5.85 -4.13
C ALA A 88 2.34 -6.62 -3.50
N CYS A 89 2.05 -6.38 -2.21
CA CYS A 89 0.94 -7.02 -1.51
C CYS A 89 -0.44 -6.56 -2.02
N LEU A 90 -0.58 -5.29 -2.39
CA LEU A 90 -1.86 -4.67 -2.79
C LEU A 90 -2.15 -4.72 -4.30
N LYS A 91 -1.65 -5.75 -5.01
CA LYS A 91 -2.03 -6.04 -6.40
C LYS A 91 -3.42 -6.65 -6.48
N VAL A 92 -4.32 -6.05 -7.27
CA VAL A 92 -5.73 -6.49 -7.36
C VAL A 92 -5.81 -7.94 -7.81
N GLU A 93 -5.03 -8.32 -8.81
CA GLU A 93 -4.92 -9.67 -9.30
C GLU A 93 -4.09 -10.55 -8.33
N PRO A 94 -4.65 -11.61 -7.72
CA PRO A 94 -3.91 -12.49 -6.80
C PRO A 94 -2.66 -13.15 -7.40
N GLY A 95 -2.67 -13.39 -8.72
CA GLY A 95 -1.52 -13.94 -9.45
C GLY A 95 -0.32 -12.99 -9.53
N GLU A 96 -0.55 -11.67 -9.40
CA GLU A 96 0.52 -10.66 -9.42
C GLU A 96 1.16 -10.41 -8.05
N ARG A 97 0.56 -10.96 -6.98
CA ARG A 97 1.10 -10.89 -5.63
C ARG A 97 2.26 -11.89 -5.48
N PRO A 98 3.28 -11.58 -4.69
CA PRO A 98 4.33 -12.55 -4.37
C PRO A 98 3.74 -13.79 -3.68
N ASP A 99 4.47 -14.90 -3.66
CA ASP A 99 4.27 -15.96 -2.69
C ASP A 99 4.92 -15.61 -1.34
N VAL A 100 4.84 -16.52 -0.37
CA VAL A 100 5.33 -16.26 0.99
C VAL A 100 6.84 -16.14 1.00
N GLU A 101 7.52 -17.02 0.27
CA GLU A 101 8.97 -17.05 0.18
C GLU A 101 9.51 -15.77 -0.46
N GLN A 102 8.92 -15.33 -1.59
CA GLN A 102 9.26 -14.08 -2.25
C GLN A 102 9.01 -12.87 -1.34
N LEU A 103 7.89 -12.86 -0.61
CA LEU A 103 7.57 -11.77 0.30
C LEU A 103 8.57 -11.72 1.47
N MET A 104 9.00 -12.86 2.00
CA MET A 104 10.03 -12.92 3.03
C MET A 104 11.34 -12.30 2.54
N GLU A 105 11.81 -12.69 1.36
CA GLU A 105 13.04 -12.13 0.76
C GLU A 105 12.94 -10.61 0.57
N MET A 106 11.79 -10.11 0.12
CA MET A 106 11.57 -8.66 -0.02
C MET A 106 11.66 -7.95 1.33
N VAL A 107 11.05 -8.50 2.39
CA VAL A 107 11.05 -7.89 3.72
C VAL A 107 12.45 -7.95 4.35
N GLU A 108 13.15 -9.08 4.25
CA GLU A 108 14.52 -9.23 4.75
C GLU A 108 15.45 -8.21 4.11
N ARG A 109 15.38 -8.05 2.78
CA ARG A 109 16.16 -7.04 2.07
C ARG A 109 15.87 -5.63 2.56
N VAL A 110 14.59 -5.31 2.78
CA VAL A 110 14.22 -3.99 3.31
C VAL A 110 14.81 -3.78 4.69
N ILE A 111 14.79 -4.79 5.57
CA ILE A 111 15.37 -4.70 6.91
C ILE A 111 16.89 -4.50 6.86
N GLU A 112 17.58 -5.18 5.94
CA GLU A 112 19.03 -5.01 5.74
C GLU A 112 19.41 -3.62 5.20
N ASP A 113 18.58 -3.06 4.32
CA ASP A 113 18.80 -1.75 3.71
C ASP A 113 18.35 -0.58 4.61
N LEU A 114 17.59 -0.84 5.67
CA LEU A 114 17.15 0.21 6.60
C LEU A 114 18.36 0.76 7.37
N PRO A 115 18.49 2.10 7.50
CA PRO A 115 19.53 2.67 8.34
C PRO A 115 19.34 2.20 9.79
N GLU A 116 20.41 1.72 10.43
CA GLU A 116 20.37 1.37 11.85
C GLU A 116 19.87 2.59 12.65
N ASP A 117 18.87 2.37 13.51
CA ASP A 117 18.30 3.39 14.39
C ASP A 117 19.43 4.12 15.15
N GLY A 118 19.79 5.33 14.72
CA GLY A 118 20.80 6.14 15.37
C GLY A 118 21.82 6.87 14.48
N ALA A 119 21.78 6.72 13.15
CA ALA A 119 22.53 7.62 12.27
C ALA A 119 21.90 9.03 12.33
N THR A 120 22.48 9.86 13.17
CA THR A 120 22.04 11.21 13.55
C THR A 120 21.83 12.09 12.32
N ILE A 121 20.68 12.78 12.26
CA ILE A 121 20.43 13.93 11.38
C ILE A 121 21.22 15.14 11.89
#